data_AF-S5G7J7-F1
#
_entry.id   AF-S5G7J7-F1
#
_cell.length_a   1.000
_cell.length_b   1.000
_cell.length_c   1.000
_cell.angle_alpha   90.00
_cell.angle_beta   90.00
_cell.angle_gamma   90.00
#
_symmetry.space_group_name_H-M   'P 1'
#
loop_
_entity.id
_entity.type
_entity.pdbx_description
1 polymer ?
#
loop_
_entity_poly.entity_id
_entity_poly.type
_entity_poly.pdbx_seq_one_letter_code
_entity_poly.pdbx_strand_id
1 'polypeptide(L)'
;MSWLDYNTVSRSQYLSTVLSHLRIDALSEVVQREWFQGLPPNDKSVVVQGLYKSMPRFFKPRLGMTKEEMIIFIEATAENPGSLYSSVCYSPQAEKVYKLCSPPAELHKVGTLVSPDNDMYIAGGQVPLKNSKTNHSKASKLQAIFRTVNFFYWFDAQQNTWIPKTPMLFVRVKPSLVCCEGYIYAIGGDSVGGELNRRTVERYDTEKDEWTMVSPLPCAWQWNAAVVVHDCIYVMAHNLTYCYFPKSGTWVEMAMRQTSRCFASAAAFGDKIFYIGGLHIGSNSSIRLPTNTVDGSSVTVEVYDVNKNEWKMAANIPAKRYSDPCVRAVVISNSFCVFIRETHMNERAKYAIYQYD
;
A
#
# COMPACT_ATOMS: atom_id res chain seq x y z
N MET A 1 -29.20 -34.10 20.52
CA MET A 1 -29.57 -35.05 19.46
C MET A 1 -28.95 -34.56 18.18
N SER A 2 -28.22 -35.42 17.47
CA SER A 2 -27.68 -35.03 16.18
C SER A 2 -28.84 -34.83 15.20
N TRP A 3 -28.69 -33.97 14.19
CA TRP A 3 -29.69 -33.81 13.13
C TRP A 3 -30.05 -35.17 12.48
N LEU A 4 -29.09 -36.10 12.46
CA LEU A 4 -29.24 -37.47 11.98
C LEU A 4 -30.11 -38.37 12.87
N ASP A 5 -30.54 -37.92 14.03
CA ASP A 5 -31.44 -38.69 14.90
C ASP A 5 -32.86 -38.10 14.92
N TYR A 6 -33.04 -36.88 14.40
CA TYR A 6 -34.32 -36.19 14.44
C TYR A 6 -35.24 -36.59 13.27
N ASN A 7 -36.43 -37.10 13.61
CA ASN A 7 -37.55 -37.43 12.70
C ASN A 7 -37.11 -37.99 11.33
N THR A 8 -36.56 -39.21 11.38
CA THR A 8 -36.03 -39.97 10.24
C THR A 8 -37.03 -40.10 9.09
N VAL A 9 -38.31 -40.31 9.39
CA VAL A 9 -39.35 -40.53 8.37
C VAL A 9 -39.63 -39.24 7.57
N SER A 10 -39.80 -38.10 8.25
CA SER A 10 -40.11 -36.84 7.57
C SER A 10 -38.93 -36.25 6.81
N ARG A 11 -37.68 -36.57 7.19
CA ARG A 11 -36.49 -36.05 6.50
C ARG A 11 -36.08 -36.84 5.26
N SER A 12 -36.35 -38.15 5.21
CA SER A 12 -35.85 -39.01 4.12
C SER A 12 -36.29 -38.52 2.74
N GLN A 13 -37.48 -37.91 2.63
CA GLN A 13 -37.97 -37.30 1.39
C GLN A 13 -37.16 -36.07 0.91
N TYR A 14 -36.49 -35.34 1.82
CA TYR A 14 -35.70 -34.15 1.49
C TYR A 14 -34.19 -34.42 1.50
N LEU A 15 -33.78 -35.58 2.01
CA LEU A 15 -32.39 -35.93 2.25
C LEU A 15 -31.56 -35.92 0.97
N SER A 16 -32.09 -36.47 -0.12
CA SER A 16 -31.40 -36.47 -1.43
C SER A 16 -31.14 -35.05 -1.95
N THR A 17 -32.13 -34.16 -1.86
CA THR A 17 -32.00 -32.75 -2.27
C THR A 17 -30.97 -32.02 -1.40
N VAL A 18 -31.04 -32.16 -0.08
CA VAL A 18 -30.10 -31.53 0.85
C VAL A 18 -28.66 -32.02 0.62
N LEU A 19 -28.47 -33.34 0.42
CA LEU A 19 -27.17 -33.93 0.14
C LEU A 19 -26.57 -33.44 -1.19
N SER A 20 -27.40 -33.13 -2.18
CA SER A 20 -26.94 -32.57 -3.46
C SER A 20 -26.34 -31.16 -3.34
N HIS A 21 -26.63 -30.45 -2.25
CA HIS A 21 -26.12 -29.10 -1.98
C HIS A 21 -24.95 -29.08 -0.98
N LEU A 22 -24.63 -30.21 -0.35
CA LEU A 22 -23.58 -30.32 0.66
C LEU A 22 -22.24 -30.73 0.02
N ARG A 23 -21.17 -30.02 0.42
CA ARG A 23 -19.79 -30.39 0.09
C ARG A 23 -19.25 -31.35 1.14
N ILE A 24 -19.45 -32.64 0.90
CA ILE A 24 -19.13 -33.70 1.87
C ILE A 24 -17.62 -33.72 2.20
N ASP A 25 -16.78 -33.37 1.22
CA ASP A 25 -15.32 -33.21 1.32
C ASP A 25 -14.87 -32.06 2.24
N ALA A 26 -15.76 -31.11 2.55
CA ALA A 26 -15.48 -30.01 3.48
C ALA A 26 -15.76 -30.38 4.96
N LEU A 27 -16.34 -31.55 5.22
CA LEU A 27 -16.56 -32.07 6.57
C LEU A 27 -15.29 -32.81 7.05
N SER A 28 -15.03 -32.84 8.36
CA SER A 28 -13.92 -33.62 8.90
C SER A 28 -14.16 -35.12 8.69
N GLU A 29 -13.09 -35.92 8.59
CA GLU A 29 -13.21 -37.38 8.39
C GLU A 29 -14.10 -38.05 9.45
N VAL A 30 -14.05 -37.55 10.69
CA VAL A 30 -14.88 -38.05 11.80
C VAL A 30 -16.37 -37.82 11.50
N VAL A 31 -16.73 -36.60 11.09
CA VAL A 31 -18.13 -36.23 10.76
C VAL A 31 -18.61 -36.98 9.52
N GLN A 32 -17.75 -37.16 8.51
CA GLN A 32 -18.09 -37.94 7.31
C GLN A 32 -18.41 -39.40 7.67
N ARG A 33 -17.63 -40.02 8.55
CA ARG A 33 -17.84 -41.41 8.99
C ARG A 33 -19.12 -41.56 9.82
N GLU A 34 -19.36 -40.67 10.78
CA GLU A 34 -20.60 -40.68 11.58
C GLU A 34 -21.83 -40.51 10.69
N TRP A 35 -21.78 -39.58 9.72
CA TRP A 35 -22.84 -39.37 8.75
C TRP A 35 -23.08 -40.60 7.89
N PHE A 36 -22.03 -41.23 7.37
CA PHE A 36 -22.16 -42.41 6.51
C PHE A 36 -22.76 -43.61 7.25
N GLN A 37 -22.47 -43.75 8.55
CA GLN A 37 -23.00 -44.81 9.40
C GLN A 37 -24.48 -44.58 9.76
N GLY A 38 -24.90 -43.34 10.02
CA GLY A 38 -26.26 -42.99 10.42
C GLY A 38 -27.31 -42.97 9.31
N LEU A 39 -26.94 -43.22 8.05
CA LEU A 39 -27.83 -43.14 6.90
C LEU A 39 -28.53 -44.47 6.57
N PRO A 40 -29.82 -44.44 6.17
CA PRO A 40 -30.51 -45.62 5.63
C PRO A 40 -29.80 -46.19 4.39
N PRO A 41 -29.86 -47.52 4.14
CA PRO A 41 -29.16 -48.17 3.02
C PRO A 41 -29.44 -47.55 1.64
N ASN A 42 -30.68 -47.12 1.40
CA ASN A 42 -31.10 -46.52 0.13
C ASN A 42 -30.43 -45.15 -0.13
N ASP A 43 -30.10 -44.42 0.93
CA ASP A 43 -29.58 -43.04 0.86
C ASP A 43 -28.05 -42.99 0.80
N LYS A 44 -27.36 -44.10 1.14
CA LYS A 44 -25.90 -44.23 1.01
C LYS A 44 -25.43 -44.08 -0.43
N SER A 45 -26.27 -44.50 -1.40
CA SER A 45 -25.99 -44.37 -2.83
C SER A 45 -25.89 -42.90 -3.28
N VAL A 46 -26.71 -42.01 -2.70
CA VAL A 46 -26.71 -40.57 -2.98
C VAL A 46 -25.45 -39.91 -2.44
N VAL A 47 -24.99 -40.31 -1.24
CA VAL A 47 -23.74 -39.84 -0.66
C VAL A 47 -22.54 -40.28 -1.50
N VAL A 48 -22.52 -41.53 -1.98
CA VAL A 48 -21.47 -42.02 -2.88
C VAL A 48 -21.47 -41.24 -4.20
N GLN A 49 -22.64 -40.97 -4.80
CA GLN A 49 -22.73 -40.11 -5.99
C GLN A 49 -22.28 -38.67 -5.74
N GLY A 50 -22.59 -38.10 -4.57
CA GLY A 50 -22.10 -36.80 -4.12
C GLY A 50 -20.58 -36.78 -3.99
N LEU A 51 -20.00 -37.80 -3.35
CA LEU A 51 -18.56 -38.00 -3.20
C LEU A 51 -17.83 -38.14 -4.55
N TYR A 52 -18.41 -38.91 -5.48
CA TYR A 52 -17.87 -39.07 -6.84
C TYR A 52 -18.00 -37.78 -7.68
N LYS A 53 -19.06 -36.97 -7.47
CA LYS A 53 -19.18 -35.62 -8.08
C LYS A 53 -18.20 -34.62 -7.47
N SER A 54 -17.85 -34.77 -6.19
CA SER A 54 -16.85 -33.94 -5.50
C SER A 54 -15.40 -34.43 -5.69
N MET A 55 -15.17 -35.61 -6.28
CA MET A 55 -13.81 -36.05 -6.62
C MET A 55 -13.21 -35.15 -7.71
N PRO A 56 -12.00 -34.62 -7.51
CA PRO A 56 -11.56 -33.43 -8.23
C PRO A 56 -11.16 -33.75 -9.66
N ARG A 57 -11.78 -33.07 -10.63
CA ARG A 57 -11.06 -32.71 -11.86
C ARG A 57 -10.50 -31.31 -11.84
N PHE A 58 -11.14 -30.35 -11.18
CA PHE A 58 -10.56 -29.05 -10.89
C PHE A 58 -11.28 -28.45 -9.69
N PHE A 59 -10.61 -28.37 -8.53
CA PHE A 59 -11.07 -27.47 -7.49
C PHE A 59 -10.90 -26.05 -8.03
N LYS A 60 -12.01 -25.37 -8.35
CA LYS A 60 -12.00 -23.91 -8.33
C LYS A 60 -12.00 -23.52 -6.84
N PRO A 61 -10.92 -22.92 -6.31
CA PRO A 61 -10.92 -22.41 -4.94
C PRO A 61 -12.10 -21.44 -4.78
N ARG A 62 -12.74 -21.38 -3.60
CA ARG A 62 -13.69 -20.28 -3.36
C ARG A 62 -12.88 -18.98 -3.43
N LEU A 63 -13.46 -17.94 -4.04
CA LEU A 63 -12.91 -16.59 -3.96
C LEU A 63 -12.68 -16.25 -2.47
N GLY A 64 -11.45 -15.86 -2.11
CA GLY A 64 -11.05 -15.60 -0.73
C GLY A 64 -10.43 -16.78 0.04
N MET A 65 -10.25 -17.97 -0.55
CA MET A 65 -9.56 -19.10 0.10
C MET A 65 -8.03 -19.04 0.02
N THR A 66 -7.48 -18.14 -0.77
CA THR A 66 -6.03 -17.92 -0.90
C THR A 66 -5.76 -16.45 -0.64
N LYS A 67 -4.94 -16.16 0.38
CA LYS A 67 -4.32 -14.84 0.57
C LYS A 67 -3.00 -14.87 -0.17
N GLU A 68 -2.79 -13.90 -1.02
CA GLU A 68 -1.54 -13.70 -1.74
C GLU A 68 -1.09 -12.26 -1.50
N GLU A 69 0.19 -12.08 -1.22
CA GLU A 69 0.78 -10.74 -1.09
C GLU A 69 1.09 -10.19 -2.47
N MET A 70 0.67 -8.97 -2.71
CA MET A 70 0.83 -8.33 -4.01
C MET A 70 1.42 -6.93 -3.86
N ILE A 71 2.16 -6.52 -4.88
CA ILE A 71 2.73 -5.18 -4.97
C ILE A 71 1.83 -4.34 -5.87
N ILE A 72 1.37 -3.22 -5.35
CA ILE A 72 0.48 -2.32 -6.08
C ILE A 72 1.24 -1.09 -6.55
N PHE A 73 1.17 -0.85 -7.85
CA PHE A 73 1.77 0.28 -8.51
C PHE A 73 0.68 1.25 -8.93
N ILE A 74 0.65 2.40 -8.27
CA ILE A 74 -0.17 3.55 -8.65
C ILE A 74 0.78 4.53 -9.35
N GLU A 75 1.15 4.20 -10.59
CA GLU A 75 1.99 5.08 -11.41
C GLU A 75 1.11 6.00 -12.29
N ALA A 76 1.44 7.29 -12.27
CA ALA A 76 1.10 8.16 -13.38
C ALA A 76 2.25 8.12 -14.38
N THR A 77 2.12 7.31 -15.43
CA THR A 77 3.08 7.31 -16.53
C THR A 77 3.04 8.66 -17.24
N ALA A 78 4.14 9.41 -17.18
CA ALA A 78 4.43 10.69 -17.84
C ALA A 78 3.64 11.94 -17.39
N GLU A 79 4.37 13.06 -17.22
CA GLU A 79 3.84 14.41 -16.95
C GLU A 79 3.11 15.03 -18.16
N ASN A 80 2.81 14.24 -19.19
CA ASN A 80 2.13 14.68 -20.40
C ASN A 80 0.63 14.36 -20.30
N PRO A 81 -0.26 15.34 -20.56
CA PRO A 81 -1.70 15.10 -20.63
C PRO A 81 -2.01 13.99 -21.65
N GLY A 82 -2.78 12.97 -21.24
CA GLY A 82 -3.27 11.90 -22.11
C GLY A 82 -2.44 10.62 -22.16
N SER A 83 -1.46 10.44 -21.27
CA SER A 83 -0.77 9.16 -21.12
C SER A 83 -1.67 8.11 -20.43
N LEU A 84 -1.59 6.85 -20.87
CA LEU A 84 -2.43 5.75 -20.36
C LEU A 84 -2.09 5.44 -18.90
N TYR A 85 -2.91 5.94 -17.97
CA TYR A 85 -2.85 5.58 -16.56
C TYR A 85 -3.25 4.12 -16.37
N SER A 86 -2.36 3.27 -15.85
CA SER A 86 -2.74 1.96 -15.34
C SER A 86 -2.22 1.77 -13.93
N SER A 87 -3.15 1.65 -12.98
CA SER A 87 -2.82 1.01 -11.72
C SER A 87 -2.71 -0.50 -11.96
N VAL A 88 -1.60 -1.09 -11.53
CA VAL A 88 -1.33 -2.51 -11.70
C VAL A 88 -0.98 -3.15 -10.38
N CYS A 89 -1.36 -4.41 -10.24
CA CYS A 89 -1.10 -5.23 -9.08
C CYS A 89 -0.26 -6.42 -9.54
N TYR A 90 0.95 -6.55 -9.01
CA TYR A 90 1.86 -7.65 -9.33
C TYR A 90 1.83 -8.67 -8.21
N SER A 91 1.60 -9.92 -8.56
CA SER A 91 1.76 -11.08 -7.69
C SER A 91 3.15 -11.67 -7.94
N PRO A 92 4.06 -11.64 -6.94
CA PRO A 92 5.36 -12.29 -7.05
C PRO A 92 5.23 -13.82 -7.10
N GLN A 93 4.27 -14.40 -6.37
CA GLN A 93 4.10 -15.85 -6.28
C GLN A 93 3.54 -16.47 -7.57
N ALA A 94 2.58 -15.83 -8.23
CA ALA A 94 2.04 -16.29 -9.52
C ALA A 94 2.77 -15.68 -10.73
N GLU A 95 3.76 -14.80 -10.49
CA GLU A 95 4.48 -14.01 -11.50
C GLU A 95 3.54 -13.31 -12.49
N LYS A 96 2.41 -12.80 -11.98
CA LYS A 96 1.32 -12.30 -12.81
C LYS A 96 0.97 -10.86 -12.46
N VAL A 97 0.66 -10.09 -13.50
CA VAL A 97 0.16 -8.71 -13.36
C VAL A 97 -1.35 -8.68 -13.58
N TYR A 98 -2.05 -8.03 -12.66
CA TYR A 98 -3.47 -7.75 -12.70
C TYR A 98 -3.70 -6.26 -12.88
N LYS A 99 -4.75 -5.89 -13.60
CA LYS A 99 -5.11 -4.49 -13.83
C LYS A 99 -6.10 -4.04 -12.75
N LEU A 100 -5.77 -2.93 -12.08
CA LEU A 100 -6.67 -2.25 -11.16
C LEU A 100 -7.27 -1.02 -11.86
N CYS A 101 -8.42 -0.56 -11.36
CA CYS A 101 -8.97 0.71 -11.78
C CYS A 101 -8.06 1.85 -11.35
N SER A 102 -7.80 2.76 -12.28
CA SER A 102 -6.91 3.90 -12.06
C SER A 102 -7.58 4.94 -11.15
N PRO A 103 -6.79 5.70 -10.38
CA PRO A 103 -7.31 6.80 -9.56
C PRO A 103 -8.20 7.76 -10.38
N PRO A 104 -9.28 8.29 -9.78
CA PRO A 104 -10.16 9.26 -10.43
C PRO A 104 -9.44 10.55 -10.82
N ALA A 105 -10.02 11.30 -11.77
CA ALA A 105 -9.62 12.67 -12.12
C ALA A 105 -8.14 12.87 -12.54
N GLU A 106 -7.48 11.82 -13.04
CA GLU A 106 -6.06 11.85 -13.41
C GLU A 106 -5.20 12.34 -12.24
N LEU A 107 -5.44 11.77 -11.05
CA LEU A 107 -4.77 12.20 -9.84
C LEU A 107 -3.29 11.79 -9.85
N HIS A 108 -2.40 12.77 -9.68
CA HIS A 108 -0.95 12.57 -9.62
C HIS A 108 -0.40 12.84 -8.22
N LYS A 109 0.76 12.25 -7.92
CA LYS A 109 1.54 12.60 -6.72
C LYS A 109 0.72 12.46 -5.42
N VAL A 110 -0.10 11.41 -5.34
CA VAL A 110 -0.88 11.07 -4.14
C VAL A 110 0.00 10.48 -3.06
N GLY A 111 -0.45 10.57 -1.81
CA GLY A 111 -0.05 9.62 -0.77
C GLY A 111 -0.80 8.32 -0.96
N THR A 112 -0.18 7.19 -0.63
CA THR A 112 -0.77 5.85 -0.76
C THR A 112 -0.63 5.11 0.56
N LEU A 113 -1.65 4.36 0.97
CA LEU A 113 -1.63 3.55 2.19
C LEU A 113 -2.35 2.23 1.95
N VAL A 114 -1.82 1.15 2.53
CA VAL A 114 -2.56 -0.10 2.75
C VAL A 114 -2.65 -0.28 4.26
N SER A 115 -3.86 -0.42 4.80
CA SER A 115 -4.08 -0.66 6.23
C SER A 115 -3.74 -2.12 6.60
N PRO A 116 -3.59 -2.45 7.90
CA PRO A 116 -3.47 -3.83 8.37
C PRO A 116 -4.63 -4.74 7.92
N ASP A 117 -5.81 -4.16 7.71
CA ASP A 117 -7.02 -4.86 7.25
C ASP A 117 -7.07 -5.05 5.71
N ASN A 118 -6.00 -4.65 5.00
CA ASN A 118 -5.86 -4.65 3.54
C ASN A 118 -6.74 -3.62 2.81
N ASP A 119 -7.23 -2.60 3.51
CA ASP A 119 -7.89 -1.47 2.87
C ASP A 119 -6.86 -0.55 2.22
N MET A 120 -7.11 -0.17 0.98
CA MET A 120 -6.22 0.74 0.25
C MET A 120 -6.81 2.13 0.22
N TYR A 121 -5.96 3.12 0.48
CA TYR A 121 -6.32 4.52 0.46
C TYR A 121 -5.33 5.35 -0.37
N ILE A 122 -5.87 6.39 -1.00
CA ILE A 122 -5.07 7.46 -1.62
C ILE A 122 -5.54 8.81 -1.14
N ALA A 123 -4.59 9.73 -0.94
CA ALA A 123 -4.88 11.07 -0.44
C ALA A 123 -4.07 12.17 -1.14
N GLY A 124 -4.72 13.33 -1.30
CA GLY A 124 -4.13 14.54 -1.84
C GLY A 124 -3.76 14.39 -3.31
N GLY A 125 -2.61 14.95 -3.68
CA GLY A 125 -2.09 14.96 -5.02
C GLY A 125 -2.47 16.21 -5.81
N GLN A 126 -2.37 16.09 -7.12
CA GLN A 126 -2.62 17.16 -8.06
C GLN A 126 -3.43 16.66 -9.25
N VAL A 127 -4.32 17.50 -9.76
CA VAL A 127 -5.12 17.23 -10.96
C VAL A 127 -4.77 18.23 -12.07
N PRO A 128 -4.74 17.80 -13.35
CA PRO A 128 -4.56 18.72 -14.47
C PRO A 128 -5.69 19.75 -14.55
N LEU A 129 -5.35 21.02 -14.76
CA LEU A 129 -6.32 22.05 -15.14
C LEU A 129 -6.59 21.92 -16.64
N LYS A 130 -7.85 21.64 -17.01
CA LYS A 130 -8.27 21.63 -18.42
C LYS A 130 -8.26 23.07 -18.94
N ASN A 131 -7.27 23.45 -19.75
CA ASN A 131 -7.30 24.72 -20.47
C ASN A 131 -8.37 24.66 -21.57
N SER A 132 -9.28 25.63 -21.59
CA SER A 132 -10.09 25.94 -22.77
C SER A 132 -9.15 26.29 -23.92
N LYS A 133 -9.39 25.71 -25.10
CA LYS A 133 -8.57 25.88 -26.31
C LYS A 133 -8.32 27.37 -26.59
N THR A 134 -7.08 27.83 -26.49
CA THR A 134 -6.67 29.08 -27.13
C THR A 134 -6.13 28.77 -28.52
N ASN A 135 -6.71 29.43 -29.51
CA ASN A 135 -6.47 29.24 -30.94
C ASN A 135 -4.98 29.33 -31.33
N HIS A 136 -4.64 28.49 -32.30
CA HIS A 136 -3.46 28.50 -33.17
C HIS A 136 -2.32 29.47 -32.83
N SER A 137 -1.19 28.95 -32.36
CA SER A 137 0.11 29.10 -33.04
C SER A 137 1.26 28.48 -32.25
N LYS A 138 2.12 27.78 -33.00
CA LYS A 138 3.50 27.34 -32.72
C LYS A 138 3.72 26.43 -31.49
N ALA A 139 4.50 25.37 -31.74
CA ALA A 139 4.95 24.38 -30.79
C ALA A 139 5.72 25.02 -29.62
N SER A 140 5.00 25.48 -28.60
CA SER A 140 5.53 25.61 -27.25
C SER A 140 5.16 24.32 -26.50
N LYS A 141 6.12 23.76 -25.77
CA LYS A 141 5.87 22.66 -24.83
C LYS A 141 4.78 23.15 -23.88
N LEU A 142 3.55 22.62 -24.02
CA LEU A 142 2.43 23.01 -23.17
C LEU A 142 2.74 22.51 -21.76
N GLN A 143 3.19 23.40 -20.87
CA GLN A 143 3.40 23.03 -19.46
C GLN A 143 2.03 22.83 -18.84
N ALA A 144 1.68 21.58 -18.53
CA ALA A 144 0.42 21.27 -17.88
C ALA A 144 0.36 22.00 -16.53
N ILE A 145 -0.69 22.81 -16.34
CA ILE A 145 -0.91 23.51 -15.07
C ILE A 145 -1.69 22.55 -14.18
N PHE A 146 -1.22 22.35 -12.95
CA PHE A 146 -1.82 21.42 -12.00
C PHE A 146 -2.43 22.17 -10.81
N ARG A 147 -3.58 21.71 -10.33
CA ARG A 147 -4.20 22.16 -9.08
C ARG A 147 -3.95 21.12 -7.99
N THR A 148 -3.41 21.55 -6.86
CA THR A 148 -3.28 20.71 -5.65
C THR A 148 -4.65 20.49 -5.02
N VAL A 149 -4.93 19.26 -4.60
CA VAL A 149 -6.22 18.85 -4.03
C VAL A 149 -6.05 18.18 -2.67
N ASN A 150 -7.16 18.07 -1.95
CA ASN A 150 -7.29 17.40 -0.64
C ASN A 150 -8.16 16.14 -0.74
N PHE A 151 -8.33 15.58 -1.94
CA PHE A 151 -9.17 14.41 -2.14
C PHE A 151 -8.69 13.20 -1.34
N PHE A 152 -9.62 12.37 -0.93
CA PHE A 152 -9.35 11.14 -0.21
C PHE A 152 -10.27 10.04 -0.74
N TYR A 153 -9.68 8.90 -1.10
CA TYR A 153 -10.40 7.76 -1.65
C TYR A 153 -10.01 6.47 -0.96
N TRP A 154 -10.98 5.59 -0.81
CA TRP A 154 -10.82 4.19 -0.45
C TRP A 154 -11.04 3.32 -1.69
N PHE A 155 -10.34 2.21 -1.82
CA PHE A 155 -10.51 1.30 -2.94
C PHE A 155 -11.43 0.13 -2.58
N ASP A 156 -12.57 0.03 -3.26
CA ASP A 156 -13.42 -1.16 -3.20
C ASP A 156 -12.83 -2.23 -4.12
N ALA A 157 -12.17 -3.22 -3.52
CA ALA A 157 -11.57 -4.34 -4.23
C ALA A 157 -12.59 -5.28 -4.88
N GLN A 158 -13.84 -5.35 -4.38
CA GLN A 158 -14.89 -6.20 -4.97
C GLN A 158 -15.41 -5.58 -6.26
N GLN A 159 -15.57 -4.26 -6.27
CA GLN A 159 -16.04 -3.52 -7.44
C GLN A 159 -14.90 -3.08 -8.36
N ASN A 160 -13.65 -3.17 -7.89
CA ASN A 160 -12.47 -2.61 -8.57
C ASN A 160 -12.70 -1.12 -8.87
N THR A 161 -13.07 -0.33 -7.86
CA THR A 161 -13.36 1.09 -8.01
C THR A 161 -12.85 1.92 -6.82
N TRP A 162 -12.52 3.17 -7.08
CA TRP A 162 -12.17 4.14 -6.03
C TRP A 162 -13.43 4.86 -5.55
N ILE A 163 -13.72 4.78 -4.27
CA ILE A 163 -14.86 5.39 -3.61
C ILE A 163 -14.39 6.66 -2.87
N PRO A 164 -14.99 7.83 -3.14
CA PRO A 164 -14.64 9.06 -2.42
C PRO A 164 -15.04 8.95 -0.94
N LYS A 165 -14.16 9.44 -0.07
CA LYS A 165 -14.38 9.60 1.37
C LYS A 165 -14.28 11.08 1.74
N THR A 166 -14.53 11.44 2.99
CA THR A 166 -14.39 12.83 3.44
C THR A 166 -12.98 13.34 3.09
N PRO A 167 -12.86 14.47 2.37
CA PRO A 167 -11.57 15.00 1.97
C PRO A 167 -10.78 15.48 3.18
N MET A 168 -9.45 15.47 3.05
CA MET A 168 -8.55 16.06 4.05
C MET A 168 -8.88 17.54 4.29
N LEU A 169 -8.55 18.05 5.46
CA LEU A 169 -8.71 19.45 5.84
C LEU A 169 -7.80 20.37 5.02
N PHE A 170 -6.62 19.87 4.61
CA PHE A 170 -5.64 20.61 3.83
C PHE A 170 -5.31 19.94 2.50
N VAL A 171 -5.03 20.77 1.49
CA VAL A 171 -4.52 20.31 0.19
C VAL A 171 -3.05 19.90 0.34
N ARG A 172 -2.68 18.72 -0.17
CA ARG A 172 -1.32 18.15 -0.01
C ARG A 172 -0.87 17.47 -1.29
N VAL A 173 0.41 17.54 -1.61
CA VAL A 173 1.07 16.80 -2.70
C VAL A 173 2.07 15.83 -2.06
N LYS A 174 2.00 14.56 -2.43
CA LYS A 174 2.76 13.46 -1.84
C LYS A 174 2.76 13.50 -0.30
N PRO A 175 1.60 13.59 0.38
CA PRO A 175 1.59 13.40 1.83
C PRO A 175 2.07 11.99 2.18
N SER A 176 2.77 11.86 3.31
CA SER A 176 2.98 10.53 3.90
C SER A 176 1.70 10.07 4.55
N LEU A 177 1.24 8.86 4.22
CA LEU A 177 0.09 8.22 4.84
C LEU A 177 0.54 7.03 5.68
N VAL A 178 0.04 6.94 6.90
CA VAL A 178 0.29 5.79 7.79
C VAL A 178 -0.98 5.41 8.54
N CYS A 179 -1.13 4.12 8.85
CA CYS A 179 -2.17 3.64 9.76
C CYS A 179 -1.55 3.37 11.14
N CYS A 180 -2.10 3.97 12.19
CA CYS A 180 -1.60 3.82 13.55
C CYS A 180 -2.76 3.89 14.55
N GLU A 181 -2.83 2.94 15.48
CA GLU A 181 -3.90 2.83 16.49
C GLU A 181 -5.33 2.92 15.90
N GLY A 182 -5.57 2.29 14.74
CA GLY A 182 -6.89 2.27 14.08
C GLY A 182 -7.25 3.56 13.31
N TYR A 183 -6.34 4.53 13.25
CA TYR A 183 -6.55 5.77 12.50
C TYR A 183 -5.58 5.89 11.32
N ILE A 184 -5.97 6.67 10.31
CA ILE A 184 -5.10 7.04 9.20
C ILE A 184 -4.55 8.45 9.44
N TYR A 185 -3.25 8.64 9.30
CA TYR A 185 -2.61 9.96 9.44
C TYR A 185 -2.09 10.43 8.09
N ALA A 186 -2.38 11.69 7.75
CA ALA A 186 -1.76 12.40 6.64
C ALA A 186 -0.75 13.42 7.17
N ILE A 187 0.52 13.22 6.81
CA ILE A 187 1.66 13.92 7.41
C ILE A 187 2.39 14.74 6.36
N GLY A 188 2.45 16.05 6.57
CA GLY A 188 3.21 16.99 5.74
C GLY A 188 2.80 16.94 4.25
N GLY A 189 3.79 16.79 3.37
CA GLY A 189 3.60 16.91 1.92
C GLY A 189 3.86 18.34 1.43
N ASP A 190 3.97 18.49 0.12
CA ASP A 190 4.13 19.82 -0.50
C ASP A 190 2.76 20.47 -0.69
N SER A 191 2.63 21.77 -0.46
CA SER A 191 1.34 22.45 -0.65
C SER A 191 1.53 23.90 -1.04
N VAL A 192 0.49 24.48 -1.65
CA VAL A 192 0.48 25.89 -2.09
C VAL A 192 0.38 26.86 -0.91
N GLY A 193 0.04 26.39 0.31
CA GLY A 193 -0.12 27.25 1.49
C GLY A 193 1.15 27.51 2.30
N GLY A 194 2.32 27.22 1.75
CA GLY A 194 3.61 27.55 2.36
C GLY A 194 4.01 26.67 3.54
N GLU A 195 4.95 27.18 4.34
CA GLU A 195 5.66 26.42 5.39
C GLU A 195 4.74 25.85 6.47
N LEU A 196 3.73 26.62 6.90
CA LEU A 196 2.81 26.19 7.97
C LEU A 196 2.03 24.93 7.60
N ASN A 197 1.56 24.84 6.35
CA ASN A 197 0.84 23.66 5.88
C ASN A 197 1.74 22.41 5.86
N ARG A 198 3.05 22.56 5.60
CA ARG A 198 3.98 21.42 5.60
C ARG A 198 4.18 20.79 6.97
N ARG A 199 3.86 21.52 8.03
CA ARG A 199 3.92 21.02 9.42
C ARG A 199 2.65 20.31 9.84
N THR A 200 1.53 20.60 9.19
CA THR A 200 0.23 20.08 9.62
C THR A 200 0.20 18.56 9.52
N VAL A 201 -0.40 17.95 10.53
CA VAL A 201 -0.73 16.53 10.57
C VAL A 201 -2.21 16.42 10.90
N GLU A 202 -2.90 15.60 10.14
CA GLU A 202 -4.31 15.35 10.32
C GLU A 202 -4.57 13.85 10.36
N ARG A 203 -5.58 13.47 11.13
CA ARG A 203 -5.93 12.09 11.42
C ARG A 203 -7.38 11.83 11.03
N TYR A 204 -7.59 10.75 10.31
CA TYR A 204 -8.88 10.28 9.84
C TYR A 204 -9.39 9.12 10.68
N ASP A 205 -10.63 9.26 11.13
CA ASP A 205 -11.42 8.23 11.80
C ASP A 205 -12.27 7.50 10.75
N THR A 206 -11.98 6.23 10.50
CA THR A 206 -12.65 5.41 9.48
C THR A 206 -14.11 5.12 9.84
N GLU A 207 -14.44 5.08 11.13
CA GLU A 207 -15.80 4.82 11.62
C GLU A 207 -16.69 6.06 11.45
N LYS A 208 -16.12 7.24 11.66
CA LYS A 208 -16.86 8.52 11.57
C LYS A 208 -16.80 9.16 10.19
N ASP A 209 -15.86 8.74 9.35
CA ASP A 209 -15.55 9.41 8.09
C ASP A 209 -15.18 10.88 8.28
N GLU A 210 -14.31 11.17 9.26
CA GLU A 210 -13.96 12.53 9.64
C GLU A 210 -12.45 12.72 9.83
N TRP A 211 -11.94 13.85 9.35
CA TRP A 211 -10.57 14.30 9.59
C TRP A 211 -10.51 15.27 10.77
N THR A 212 -9.47 15.12 11.59
CA THR A 212 -9.19 15.99 12.74
C THR A 212 -7.73 16.40 12.72
N MET A 213 -7.45 17.65 13.10
CA MET A 213 -6.07 18.11 13.30
C MET A 213 -5.46 17.46 14.54
N VAL A 214 -4.19 17.07 14.43
CA VAL A 214 -3.37 16.64 15.57
C VAL A 214 -2.12 17.52 15.68
N SER A 215 -1.26 17.26 16.68
CA SER A 215 -0.08 18.06 16.89
C SER A 215 0.80 18.13 15.63
N PRO A 216 1.16 19.34 15.18
CA PRO A 216 1.93 19.50 13.96
C PRO A 216 3.38 19.03 14.15
N LEU A 217 4.06 18.72 13.04
CA LEU A 217 5.49 18.46 13.02
C LEU A 217 6.27 19.61 13.69
N PRO A 218 7.33 19.32 14.45
CA PRO A 218 8.16 20.35 15.08
C PRO A 218 8.81 21.33 14.09
N CYS A 219 9.09 20.89 12.86
CA CYS A 219 9.55 21.74 11.78
C CYS A 219 8.95 21.33 10.43
N ALA A 220 9.00 22.25 9.46
CA ALA A 220 8.38 22.08 8.17
C ALA A 220 9.27 21.28 7.23
N TRP A 221 8.76 20.15 6.73
CA TRP A 221 9.49 19.33 5.75
C TRP A 221 8.67 19.08 4.50
N GLN A 222 9.39 18.98 3.39
CA GLN A 222 8.88 18.37 2.17
C GLN A 222 9.43 16.93 2.06
N TRP A 223 8.70 16.07 1.36
CA TRP A 223 9.20 14.77 0.91
C TRP A 223 9.78 13.93 2.05
N ASN A 224 9.06 13.95 3.18
CA ASN A 224 9.33 13.09 4.31
C ASN A 224 8.91 11.65 4.00
N ALA A 225 9.49 10.70 4.74
CA ALA A 225 8.99 9.34 4.81
C ALA A 225 8.43 9.11 6.22
N ALA A 226 7.30 8.40 6.32
CA ALA A 226 6.73 8.02 7.61
C ALA A 226 6.49 6.51 7.68
N VAL A 227 6.74 5.93 8.84
CA VAL A 227 6.47 4.51 9.15
C VAL A 227 5.90 4.39 10.56
N VAL A 228 5.31 3.23 10.87
CA VAL A 228 4.77 2.93 12.19
C VAL A 228 5.53 1.76 12.80
N VAL A 229 5.96 1.93 14.05
CA VAL A 229 6.56 0.87 14.88
C VAL A 229 6.04 1.03 16.30
N HIS A 230 5.59 -0.07 16.92
CA HIS A 230 5.09 -0.08 18.31
C HIS A 230 4.05 1.03 18.60
N ASP A 231 3.04 1.14 17.73
CA ASP A 231 1.97 2.15 17.84
C ASP A 231 2.45 3.62 17.86
N CYS A 232 3.68 3.85 17.40
CA CYS A 232 4.28 5.18 17.29
C CYS A 232 4.61 5.48 15.83
N ILE A 233 4.48 6.75 15.44
CA ILE A 233 4.72 7.18 14.07
C ILE A 233 6.09 7.83 13.97
N TYR A 234 6.98 7.28 13.17
CA TYR A 234 8.30 7.83 12.90
C TYR A 234 8.29 8.58 11.58
N VAL A 235 8.70 9.85 11.61
CA VAL A 235 8.81 10.70 10.43
C VAL A 235 10.27 11.09 10.22
N MET A 236 10.75 10.91 9.00
CA MET A 236 12.14 11.09 8.63
C MET A 236 12.22 12.04 7.44
N ALA A 237 13.02 13.09 7.59
CA ALA A 237 13.37 14.02 6.53
C ALA A 237 14.77 14.57 6.76
N HIS A 238 15.50 14.87 5.69
CA HIS A 238 16.90 15.32 5.79
C HIS A 238 17.72 14.31 6.62
N ASN A 239 18.39 14.77 7.67
CA ASN A 239 19.07 13.94 8.67
C ASN A 239 18.26 13.77 9.97
N LEU A 240 17.08 14.39 10.06
CA LEU A 240 16.25 14.40 11.27
C LEU A 240 15.27 13.23 11.30
N THR A 241 14.95 12.81 12.52
CA THR A 241 13.96 11.76 12.81
C THR A 241 13.13 12.23 13.99
N TYR A 242 11.81 12.19 13.85
CA TYR A 242 10.89 12.49 14.96
C TYR A 242 9.89 11.35 15.13
N CYS A 243 9.58 11.06 16.39
CA CYS A 243 8.60 10.07 16.78
C CYS A 243 7.37 10.78 17.36
N TYR A 244 6.19 10.48 16.83
CA TYR A 244 4.91 10.92 17.37
C TYR A 244 4.26 9.80 18.16
N PHE A 245 3.86 10.15 19.38
CA PHE A 245 3.13 9.28 20.30
C PHE A 245 1.64 9.65 20.24
N PRO A 246 0.78 8.87 19.55
CA PRO A 246 -0.60 9.27 19.33
C PRO A 246 -1.42 9.42 20.61
N LYS A 247 -1.15 8.57 21.63
CA LYS A 247 -1.83 8.62 22.93
C LYS A 247 -1.62 9.95 23.68
N SER A 248 -0.41 10.49 23.66
CA SER A 248 -0.08 11.77 24.31
C SER A 248 -0.17 12.97 23.38
N GLY A 249 -0.23 12.75 22.07
CA GLY A 249 -0.22 13.80 21.07
C GLY A 249 1.10 14.57 21.00
N THR A 250 2.23 13.94 21.32
CA THR A 250 3.54 14.62 21.44
C THR A 250 4.55 14.11 20.43
N TRP A 251 5.39 15.01 19.93
CA TRP A 251 6.55 14.70 19.10
C TRP A 251 7.83 14.70 19.95
N VAL A 252 8.70 13.72 19.72
CA VAL A 252 10.03 13.62 20.32
C VAL A 252 11.07 13.52 19.22
N GLU A 253 12.16 14.27 19.34
CA GLU A 253 13.30 14.16 18.44
C GLU A 253 14.09 12.89 18.77
N MET A 254 14.34 12.07 17.75
CA MET A 254 15.08 10.83 17.85
C MET A 254 16.50 11.03 17.30
N ALA A 255 17.34 9.99 17.38
CA ALA A 255 18.69 10.06 16.86
C ALA A 255 18.72 10.48 15.38
N MET A 256 19.66 11.36 15.05
CA MET A 256 19.87 11.86 13.72
C MET A 256 20.63 10.83 12.86
N ARG A 257 20.35 10.83 11.56
CA ARG A 257 21.12 10.09 10.55
C ARG A 257 22.43 10.82 10.24
N GLN A 258 23.42 10.07 9.77
CA GLN A 258 24.67 10.67 9.30
C GLN A 258 24.46 11.41 7.98
N THR A 259 23.54 10.91 7.15
CA THR A 259 23.25 11.50 5.85
C THR A 259 22.00 12.38 5.90
N SER A 260 22.06 13.52 5.23
CA SER A 260 20.89 14.37 4.98
C SER A 260 20.28 14.02 3.62
N ARG A 261 19.08 13.42 3.62
CA ARG A 261 18.40 12.96 2.40
C ARG A 261 16.90 13.26 2.41
N CYS A 262 16.33 13.57 1.24
CA CYS A 262 14.89 13.69 1.01
C CYS A 262 14.44 12.72 -0.09
N PHE A 263 13.12 12.52 -0.25
CA PHE A 263 12.57 11.57 -1.23
C PHE A 263 13.04 10.11 -1.05
N ALA A 264 13.56 9.76 0.12
CA ALA A 264 13.91 8.38 0.41
C ALA A 264 12.62 7.57 0.64
N SER A 265 12.74 6.26 0.47
CA SER A 265 11.70 5.32 0.90
C SER A 265 12.06 4.78 2.28
N ALA A 266 11.05 4.52 3.11
CA ALA A 266 11.24 3.86 4.38
C ALA A 266 10.23 2.73 4.57
N ALA A 267 10.64 1.68 5.26
CA ALA A 267 9.72 0.66 5.77
C ALA A 267 10.20 0.14 7.12
N ALA A 268 9.23 -0.24 7.95
CA ALA A 268 9.45 -0.88 9.24
C ALA A 268 9.45 -2.40 9.06
N PHE A 269 10.37 -3.09 9.73
CA PHE A 269 10.42 -4.55 9.80
C PHE A 269 10.96 -4.98 11.17
N GLY A 270 10.10 -5.63 11.96
CA GLY A 270 10.36 -5.83 13.39
C GLY A 270 10.63 -4.51 14.11
N ASP A 271 11.66 -4.47 14.95
CA ASP A 271 12.06 -3.28 15.73
C ASP A 271 12.99 -2.33 14.95
N LYS A 272 13.00 -2.45 13.61
CA LYS A 272 13.92 -1.72 12.74
C LYS A 272 13.17 -0.90 11.70
N ILE A 273 13.72 0.28 11.42
CA ILE A 273 13.27 1.12 10.32
C ILE A 273 14.40 1.21 9.31
N PHE A 274 14.13 0.78 8.09
CA PHE A 274 15.05 0.89 6.97
C PHE A 274 14.75 2.17 6.21
N TYR A 275 15.77 2.99 5.96
CA TYR A 275 15.68 4.26 5.24
C TYR A 275 16.61 4.22 4.02
N ILE A 276 15.99 4.20 2.85
CA ILE A 276 16.60 3.72 1.61
C ILE A 276 16.55 4.80 0.55
N GLY A 277 17.72 5.05 -0.02
CA GLY A 277 17.86 5.88 -1.20
C GLY A 277 17.52 7.36 -0.98
N GLY A 278 16.85 7.97 -1.95
CA GLY A 278 16.56 9.41 -1.95
C GLY A 278 17.72 10.27 -2.45
N LEU A 279 17.54 11.58 -2.38
CA LEU A 279 18.48 12.60 -2.86
C LEU A 279 19.22 13.23 -1.69
N HIS A 280 20.54 13.37 -1.80
CA HIS A 280 21.32 14.10 -0.78
C HIS A 280 21.02 15.60 -0.82
N ILE A 281 20.86 16.19 0.36
CA ILE A 281 20.65 17.64 0.54
C ILE A 281 21.96 18.25 1.06
N GLY A 282 22.48 19.25 0.35
CA GLY A 282 23.61 20.08 0.81
C GLY A 282 23.19 21.10 1.88
N SER A 283 24.16 21.58 2.67
CA SER A 283 23.95 22.48 3.82
C SER A 283 23.27 23.82 3.51
N ASN A 284 23.26 24.27 2.25
CA ASN A 284 22.74 25.59 1.86
C ASN A 284 21.30 25.58 1.32
N SER A 285 20.43 24.66 1.77
CA SER A 285 18.97 24.62 1.48
C SER A 285 18.54 24.62 0.00
N SER A 286 19.49 24.70 -0.93
CA SER A 286 19.31 24.45 -2.34
C SER A 286 19.51 22.95 -2.55
N ILE A 287 18.53 22.30 -3.18
CA ILE A 287 18.66 20.95 -3.70
C ILE A 287 19.78 20.99 -4.76
N ARG A 288 21.03 20.93 -4.34
CA ARG A 288 22.18 20.76 -5.23
C ARG A 288 22.26 19.27 -5.50
N LEU A 289 21.90 18.87 -6.71
CA LEU A 289 22.13 17.53 -7.24
C LEU A 289 23.62 17.17 -7.03
N PRO A 290 23.95 16.16 -6.21
CA PRO A 290 25.34 15.72 -6.05
C PRO A 290 25.93 15.28 -7.39
N THR A 291 27.18 15.68 -7.66
CA THR A 291 27.91 15.45 -8.91
C THR A 291 28.33 13.99 -9.17
N ASN A 292 27.97 13.05 -8.28
CA ASN A 292 28.48 11.67 -8.32
C ASN A 292 27.46 10.65 -8.87
N THR A 293 26.20 11.04 -9.04
CA THR A 293 25.19 10.31 -9.81
C THR A 293 24.54 11.26 -10.81
N VAL A 294 24.11 10.77 -11.98
CA VAL A 294 23.60 11.62 -13.07
C VAL A 294 22.33 12.41 -12.68
N ASP A 295 21.66 12.00 -11.60
CA ASP A 295 20.41 12.57 -11.08
C ASP A 295 20.42 12.85 -9.55
N GLY A 296 21.53 12.60 -8.84
CA GLY A 296 21.65 12.85 -7.40
C GLY A 296 21.09 11.75 -6.47
N SER A 297 20.61 10.63 -7.02
CA SER A 297 20.06 9.48 -6.29
C SER A 297 21.13 8.74 -5.47
N SER A 298 20.84 8.44 -4.20
CA SER A 298 21.73 7.76 -3.25
C SER A 298 21.49 6.24 -3.23
N VAL A 299 22.50 5.39 -3.22
CA VAL A 299 22.30 3.94 -3.03
C VAL A 299 22.33 3.52 -1.56
N THR A 300 22.37 4.49 -0.66
CA THR A 300 22.60 4.26 0.77
C THR A 300 21.38 3.64 1.45
N VAL A 301 21.64 2.66 2.32
CA VAL A 301 20.67 2.14 3.29
C VAL A 301 21.17 2.45 4.69
N GLU A 302 20.32 3.12 5.47
CA GLU A 302 20.52 3.32 6.90
C GLU A 302 19.40 2.59 7.64
N VAL A 303 19.74 1.94 8.75
CA VAL A 303 18.81 1.19 9.58
C VAL A 303 18.78 1.80 10.98
N TYR A 304 17.60 2.17 11.42
CA TYR A 304 17.35 2.64 12.77
C TYR A 304 16.90 1.49 13.66
N ASP A 305 17.55 1.33 14.80
CA ASP A 305 17.14 0.40 15.85
C ASP A 305 16.29 1.14 16.88
N VAL A 306 14.99 0.84 16.92
CA VAL A 306 14.02 1.56 17.75
C VAL A 306 14.32 1.41 19.24
N ASN A 307 14.82 0.24 19.65
CA ASN A 307 15.11 -0.05 21.05
C ASN A 307 16.37 0.68 21.55
N LYS A 308 17.31 0.96 20.64
CA LYS A 308 18.57 1.64 20.96
C LYS A 308 18.55 3.14 20.69
N ASN A 309 17.57 3.61 19.91
CA ASN A 309 17.55 4.95 19.35
C ASN A 309 18.87 5.27 18.61
N GLU A 310 19.26 4.40 17.67
CA GLU A 310 20.53 4.51 16.95
C GLU A 310 20.35 4.20 15.47
N TRP A 311 21.05 4.95 14.61
CA TRP A 311 21.19 4.66 13.18
C TRP A 311 22.49 3.93 12.89
N LYS A 312 22.45 2.97 11.97
CA LYS A 312 23.63 2.28 11.43
C LYS A 312 23.54 2.18 9.92
N MET A 313 24.70 2.24 9.27
CA MET A 313 24.81 1.95 7.84
C MET A 313 24.60 0.45 7.61
N ALA A 314 23.85 0.11 6.57
CA ALA A 314 23.72 -1.26 6.08
C ALA A 314 24.33 -1.39 4.67
N ALA A 315 24.24 -2.59 4.09
CA ALA A 315 24.65 -2.81 2.72
C ALA A 315 23.90 -1.84 1.78
N ASN A 316 24.61 -1.29 0.79
CA ASN A 316 23.99 -0.42 -0.18
C ASN A 316 23.06 -1.21 -1.11
N ILE A 317 22.12 -0.49 -1.71
CA ILE A 317 21.28 -1.00 -2.78
C ILE A 317 22.17 -1.55 -3.91
N PRO A 318 21.95 -2.79 -4.37
CA PRO A 318 22.74 -3.43 -5.44
C PRO A 318 22.40 -2.90 -6.85
N ALA A 319 21.99 -1.64 -6.96
CA ALA A 319 21.70 -0.96 -8.22
C ALA A 319 22.64 0.25 -8.37
N LYS A 320 23.28 0.40 -9.54
CA LYS A 320 24.20 1.51 -9.78
C LYS A 320 23.49 2.85 -9.96
N ARG A 321 22.24 2.83 -10.46
CA ARG A 321 21.38 4.00 -10.71
C ARG A 321 19.90 3.59 -10.67
N TYR A 322 19.05 4.49 -10.21
CA TYR A 322 17.59 4.34 -10.20
C TYR A 322 16.95 5.74 -10.19
N SER A 323 15.63 5.84 -10.39
CA SER A 323 14.89 7.11 -10.25
C SER A 323 14.04 7.14 -8.97
N ASP A 324 13.89 8.31 -8.35
CA ASP A 324 13.08 8.56 -7.14
C ASP A 324 11.72 7.82 -7.07
N PRO A 325 10.85 7.88 -8.11
CA PRO A 325 9.54 7.21 -8.03
C PRO A 325 9.63 5.68 -7.92
N CYS A 326 10.82 5.11 -8.06
CA CYS A 326 10.99 3.71 -8.38
C CYS A 326 11.72 2.86 -7.34
N VAL A 327 12.23 3.45 -6.25
CA VAL A 327 12.76 2.67 -5.12
C VAL A 327 11.73 2.68 -4.01
N ARG A 328 11.26 1.49 -3.63
CA ARG A 328 10.32 1.32 -2.52
C ARG A 328 10.80 0.20 -1.61
N ALA A 329 11.02 0.55 -0.35
CA ALA A 329 11.14 -0.42 0.72
C ALA A 329 9.76 -1.01 0.98
N VAL A 330 9.67 -2.34 0.94
CA VAL A 330 8.42 -3.10 1.15
C VAL A 330 8.74 -4.32 2.00
N VAL A 331 7.81 -4.72 2.86
CA VAL A 331 7.91 -5.99 3.57
C VAL A 331 6.96 -6.96 2.87
N ILE A 332 7.51 -8.06 2.36
CA ILE A 332 6.76 -9.10 1.67
C ILE A 332 7.21 -10.44 2.23
N SER A 333 6.25 -11.27 2.61
CA SER A 333 6.45 -12.66 3.07
C SER A 333 7.38 -12.74 4.27
N ASN A 334 7.24 -11.76 5.18
CA ASN A 334 8.07 -11.58 6.36
C ASN A 334 9.57 -11.39 6.05
N SER A 335 9.87 -10.85 4.86
CA SER A 335 11.20 -10.44 4.45
C SER A 335 11.20 -8.97 4.08
N PHE A 336 12.29 -8.28 4.42
CA PHE A 336 12.50 -6.93 3.94
C PHE A 336 12.97 -6.97 2.49
N CYS A 337 12.26 -6.26 1.62
CA CYS A 337 12.54 -6.20 0.20
C CYS A 337 12.64 -4.75 -0.29
N VAL A 338 13.51 -4.53 -1.27
CA VAL A 338 13.61 -3.26 -1.98
C VAL A 338 13.19 -3.50 -3.41
N PHE A 339 12.05 -2.91 -3.77
CA PHE A 339 11.59 -2.86 -5.15
C PHE A 339 12.28 -1.70 -5.86
N ILE A 340 12.83 -1.98 -7.05
CA ILE A 340 13.60 -1.00 -7.84
C ILE A 340 13.18 -1.09 -9.30
N ARG A 341 12.85 0.04 -9.92
CA ARG A 341 12.88 0.18 -11.38
C ARG A 341 14.28 0.57 -11.82
N GLU A 342 14.94 -0.32 -12.53
CA GLU A 342 16.16 -0.02 -13.24
C GLU A 342 15.83 0.71 -14.54
N THR A 343 16.10 2.01 -14.57
CA THR A 343 16.06 2.80 -15.81
C THR A 343 17.44 2.72 -16.47
N HIS A 344 17.59 1.79 -17.41
CA HIS A 344 18.67 1.88 -18.38
C HIS A 344 18.29 2.93 -19.45
N MET A 345 19.15 3.92 -19.66
CA MET A 345 18.89 5.12 -20.49
C MET A 345 18.38 4.83 -21.92
N ASN A 346 18.45 3.60 -22.42
CA ASN A 346 18.01 3.20 -23.76
C ASN A 346 17.24 1.85 -23.81
N GLU A 347 16.82 1.27 -22.68
CA GLU A 347 16.11 -0.03 -22.66
C GLU A 347 14.72 0.08 -22.00
N ARG A 348 13.85 -0.90 -22.27
CA ARG A 348 12.60 -1.08 -21.52
C ARG A 348 12.92 -1.15 -20.04
N ALA A 349 12.11 -0.47 -19.22
CA ALA A 349 12.26 -0.49 -17.77
C ALA A 349 12.27 -1.94 -17.25
N LYS A 350 13.31 -2.30 -16.51
CA LYS A 350 13.39 -3.57 -15.77
C LYS A 350 13.05 -3.30 -14.31
N TYR A 351 12.38 -4.24 -13.67
CA TYR A 351 12.06 -4.16 -12.25
C TYR A 351 12.78 -5.30 -11.53
N ALA A 352 13.36 -4.99 -10.38
CA ALA A 352 14.06 -5.94 -9.54
C ALA A 352 13.55 -5.83 -8.10
N ILE A 353 13.49 -6.97 -7.42
CA ILE A 353 13.21 -7.05 -5.99
C ILE A 353 14.48 -7.62 -5.34
N TYR A 354 15.05 -6.87 -4.40
CA TYR A 354 16.21 -7.31 -3.63
C TYR A 354 15.79 -7.58 -2.20
N GLN A 355 16.00 -8.81 -1.73
CA GLN A 355 15.81 -9.17 -0.33
C GLN A 355 17.04 -8.72 0.48
N TYR A 356 16.82 -8.11 1.64
CA TYR A 356 17.87 -7.91 2.64
C TYR A 356 17.67 -8.95 3.76
N ASP A 357 18.75 -9.64 4.09
CA ASP A 357 18.80 -10.60 5.21
C ASP A 357 19.35 -9.96 6.48
#